data_AF-A0A834VST0-F1
#
_entry.id   AF-A0A834VST0-F1
#
_cell.length_a   1.000
_cell.length_b   1.000
_cell.length_c   1.000
_cell.angle_alpha   90.00
_cell.angle_beta   90.00
_cell.angle_gamma   90.00
#
_symmetry.space_group_name_H-M   'P 1'
#
loop_
_entity.id
_entity.type
_entity.pdbx_description
1 polymer ?
#
loop_
_entity_poly.entity_id
_entity_poly.type
_entity_poly.pdbx_seq_one_letter_code
_entity_poly.pdbx_strand_id
1 'polypeptide(L)'
;MATSTYDPCLLITNGRREAFGIVGLQTDDTLAIGTPAFSGAEDAALQKANFRAKPKERLSKEVSLEFNGCTLTLRGDTILLTQKGQGAKIEIIDPKAANRAQKYMEQRARGRTLRRYANLKHRSIFPRLRKYNNLRTQNTPAIRPLDLATAKLVVFTDGSFANNQDLSSQLGYLLILANESSRQDSTFDIRGNVIHWSSTKCKRVTRSVLASETYGMVSGVDIAIAILTTLKIITGRLGLPPIPLIVCTDSYSLYECLVKLGTTAEKRLMIDIMALRQSYERREITEIRWINGEDNPRTHSRKQHQIAR
;
A
#
# COMPACT_ATOMS: atom_id res chain seq x y z
N MET A 1 -6.81 -5.93 23.25
CA MET A 1 -6.53 -5.80 21.81
C MET A 1 -5.02 -5.86 21.61
N ALA A 2 -4.54 -6.41 20.51
CA ALA A 2 -3.15 -6.35 20.08
C ALA A 2 -2.98 -5.21 19.06
N THR A 3 -1.83 -4.56 19.07
CA THR A 3 -1.45 -3.55 18.07
C THR A 3 -0.89 -4.23 16.82
N SER A 4 -1.20 -3.66 15.66
CA SER A 4 -0.58 -4.01 14.40
C SER A 4 0.91 -3.63 14.42
N THR A 5 1.73 -4.47 13.81
CA THR A 5 3.17 -4.19 13.61
C THR A 5 3.42 -3.18 12.50
N TYR A 6 2.45 -2.98 11.61
CA TYR A 6 2.53 -2.03 10.50
C TYR A 6 2.09 -0.62 10.91
N ASP A 7 1.05 -0.51 11.73
CA ASP A 7 0.49 0.77 12.17
C ASP A 7 0.02 0.66 13.63
N PRO A 8 0.63 1.39 14.59
CA PRO A 8 0.24 1.31 16.00
C PRO A 8 -1.20 1.77 16.25
N CYS A 9 -1.80 2.53 15.32
CA CYS A 9 -3.19 2.97 15.39
C CYS A 9 -4.18 1.93 14.84
N LEU A 10 -3.71 0.79 14.34
CA LEU A 10 -4.55 -0.33 13.92
C LEU A 10 -4.56 -1.40 15.01
N LEU A 11 -5.71 -1.56 15.66
CA LEU A 11 -5.92 -2.46 16.79
C LEU A 11 -6.73 -3.68 16.38
N ILE A 12 -6.32 -4.87 16.81
CA ILE A 12 -6.97 -6.15 16.49
C ILE A 12 -7.33 -6.86 17.79
N THR A 13 -8.54 -7.41 17.87
CA THR A 13 -8.98 -8.18 19.04
C THR A 13 -8.13 -9.44 19.25
N ASN A 14 -7.73 -9.67 20.51
CA ASN A 14 -6.96 -10.85 20.96
C ASN A 14 -7.79 -11.81 21.85
N GLY A 15 -9.09 -11.55 22.04
CA GLY A 15 -9.98 -12.27 22.96
C GLY A 15 -10.68 -13.51 22.37
N ARG A 16 -11.90 -13.82 22.81
CA ARG A 16 -12.70 -14.94 22.26
C ARG A 16 -13.06 -14.70 20.78
N ARG A 17 -13.17 -15.76 19.97
CA ARG A 17 -13.46 -15.66 18.52
C ARG A 17 -14.81 -14.95 18.24
N GLU A 18 -15.78 -15.13 19.12
CA GLU A 18 -17.12 -14.54 19.02
C GLU A 18 -17.13 -13.00 19.05
N ALA A 19 -16.14 -12.38 19.69
CA ALA A 19 -15.98 -10.93 19.78
C ALA A 19 -14.81 -10.44 18.90
N PHE A 20 -14.85 -10.78 17.61
CA PHE A 20 -13.87 -10.28 16.64
C PHE A 20 -14.13 -8.80 16.32
N GLY A 21 -13.04 -8.04 16.27
CA GLY A 21 -13.00 -6.63 15.90
C GLY A 21 -11.61 -6.20 15.44
N ILE A 22 -11.57 -5.28 14.49
CA ILE A 22 -10.41 -4.52 14.04
C ILE A 22 -10.82 -3.04 14.05
N VAL A 23 -10.01 -2.18 14.67
CA VAL A 23 -10.27 -0.75 14.80
C VAL A 23 -9.07 0.02 14.29
N GLY A 24 -9.27 0.84 13.27
CA GLY A 24 -8.31 1.81 12.77
C GLY A 24 -8.60 3.18 13.36
N LEU A 25 -7.69 3.68 14.18
CA LEU A 25 -7.78 5.00 14.79
C LEU A 25 -7.09 6.03 13.90
N GLN A 26 -7.72 7.19 13.78
CA GLN A 26 -7.12 8.36 13.17
C GLN A 26 -7.47 9.59 14.00
N THR A 27 -6.76 10.69 13.79
CA THR A 27 -7.16 11.98 14.38
C THR A 27 -8.61 12.28 13.97
N ASP A 28 -9.46 12.50 14.97
CA ASP A 28 -10.88 12.85 14.91
C ASP A 28 -11.84 11.80 14.30
N ASP A 29 -11.33 10.78 13.61
CA ASP A 29 -12.13 9.75 12.95
C ASP A 29 -11.66 8.34 13.31
N THR A 30 -12.61 7.41 13.44
CA THR A 30 -12.34 5.98 13.69
C THR A 30 -13.11 5.14 12.67
N LEU A 31 -12.44 4.14 12.10
CA LEU A 31 -13.08 3.16 11.23
C LEU A 31 -12.88 1.76 11.82
N ALA A 32 -13.97 1.02 12.01
CA ALA A 32 -13.92 -0.30 12.62
C ALA A 32 -14.69 -1.32 11.78
N ILE A 33 -14.23 -2.57 11.87
CA ILE A 33 -14.98 -3.76 11.46
C ILE A 33 -15.08 -4.68 12.67
N GLY A 34 -16.26 -5.18 12.98
CA GLY A 34 -16.44 -6.04 14.13
C GLY A 34 -17.78 -6.74 14.18
N THR A 35 -17.81 -7.79 14.99
CA THR A 35 -19.01 -8.54 15.35
C THR A 35 -19.93 -7.70 16.24
N PRO A 36 -21.25 -8.01 16.28
CA PRO A 36 -22.16 -7.36 17.23
C PRO A 36 -21.69 -7.46 18.69
N ALA A 37 -21.13 -8.61 19.07
CA ALA A 37 -20.57 -8.84 20.40
C ALA A 37 -19.40 -7.88 20.70
N PHE A 38 -18.49 -7.67 19.74
CA PHE A 38 -17.42 -6.69 19.88
C PHE A 38 -17.97 -5.27 19.99
N SER A 39 -18.91 -4.89 19.12
CA SER A 39 -19.48 -3.54 19.13
C SER A 39 -20.14 -3.22 20.47
N GLY A 40 -20.94 -4.13 21.02
CA GLY A 40 -21.60 -3.92 22.31
C GLY A 40 -20.61 -3.80 23.48
N ALA A 41 -19.54 -4.60 23.47
CA ALA A 41 -18.49 -4.51 24.49
C ALA A 41 -17.72 -3.19 24.41
N GLU A 42 -17.46 -2.69 23.20
CA GLU A 42 -16.83 -1.39 22.98
C GLU A 42 -17.73 -0.24 23.46
N ASP A 43 -19.03 -0.27 23.16
CA ASP A 43 -19.98 0.76 23.61
C ASP A 43 -20.09 0.81 25.14
N ALA A 44 -20.14 -0.36 25.80
CA ALA A 44 -20.10 -0.45 27.25
C ALA A 44 -18.81 0.12 27.85
N ALA A 45 -17.66 -0.11 27.20
CA ALA A 45 -16.38 0.44 27.63
C ALA A 45 -16.31 1.97 27.46
N LEU A 46 -16.85 2.51 26.37
CA LEU A 46 -16.93 3.96 26.13
C LEU A 46 -17.80 4.65 27.19
N GLN A 47 -18.96 4.07 27.50
CA GLN A 47 -19.85 4.57 28.56
C GLN A 47 -19.17 4.53 29.93
N LYS A 48 -18.54 3.40 30.28
CA LYS A 48 -17.80 3.25 31.54
C LYS A 48 -16.66 4.26 31.68
N ALA A 49 -15.99 4.59 30.58
CA ALA A 49 -14.90 5.56 30.55
C ALA A 49 -15.38 7.02 30.54
N ASN A 50 -16.70 7.29 30.49
CA ASN A 50 -17.27 8.61 30.24
C ASN A 50 -16.68 9.29 28.99
N PHE A 51 -16.30 8.49 27.99
CA PHE A 51 -15.68 9.00 26.78
C PHE A 51 -16.76 9.45 25.79
N ARG A 52 -16.73 10.73 25.40
CA ARG A 52 -17.69 11.30 24.44
C ARG A 52 -17.32 10.88 23.03
N ALA A 53 -18.03 9.89 22.49
CA ALA A 53 -17.93 9.46 21.10
C ALA A 53 -19.24 9.76 20.34
N LYS A 54 -19.14 9.97 19.02
CA LYS A 54 -20.32 10.04 18.14
C LYS A 54 -21.01 8.66 18.08
N PRO A 55 -22.32 8.59 17.82
CA PRO A 55 -22.98 7.33 17.52
C PRO A 55 -22.28 6.59 16.39
N LYS A 56 -22.21 5.27 16.47
CA LYS A 56 -21.64 4.44 15.41
C LYS A 56 -22.57 4.45 14.20
N GLU A 57 -22.00 4.76 13.05
CA GLU A 57 -22.67 4.64 11.76
C GLU A 57 -22.23 3.33 11.08
N ARG A 58 -23.15 2.65 10.40
CA ARG A 58 -22.88 1.39 9.69
C ARG A 58 -22.99 1.60 8.19
N LEU A 59 -21.91 1.26 7.48
CA LEU A 59 -21.91 1.25 6.01
C LEU A 59 -22.95 0.24 5.49
N SER A 60 -23.83 0.69 4.61
CA SER A 60 -24.80 -0.14 3.89
C SER A 60 -24.94 0.37 2.44
N LYS A 61 -25.85 -0.22 1.66
CA LYS A 61 -26.08 0.23 0.28
C LYS A 61 -26.77 1.59 0.24
N GLU A 62 -27.54 1.90 1.29
CA GLU A 62 -28.33 3.11 1.45
C GLU A 62 -27.58 4.18 2.25
N VAL A 63 -26.71 3.75 3.18
CA VAL A 63 -25.98 4.64 4.09
C VAL A 63 -24.49 4.68 3.74
N SER A 64 -24.01 5.86 3.35
CA SER A 64 -22.58 6.16 3.18
C SER A 64 -21.92 6.53 4.51
N LEU A 65 -20.64 6.24 4.66
CA LEU A 65 -19.85 6.72 5.80
C LEU A 65 -18.95 7.89 5.41
N GLU A 66 -18.74 8.80 6.36
CA GLU A 66 -17.75 9.85 6.25
C GLU A 66 -16.50 9.46 7.04
N PHE A 67 -15.36 9.39 6.37
CA PHE A 67 -14.09 9.08 7.00
C PHE A 67 -13.00 9.99 6.43
N ASN A 68 -12.44 10.86 7.26
CA ASN A 68 -11.27 11.67 6.96
C ASN A 68 -11.43 12.51 5.68
N GLY A 69 -12.58 13.16 5.57
CA GLY A 69 -12.94 14.03 4.44
C GLY A 69 -13.27 13.30 3.13
N CYS A 70 -13.41 11.97 3.19
CA CYS A 70 -13.86 11.14 2.08
C CYS A 70 -15.18 10.45 2.44
N THR A 71 -16.01 10.25 1.42
CA THR A 71 -17.27 9.51 1.53
C THR A 71 -17.04 8.07 1.06
N LEU A 72 -17.30 7.11 1.93
CA LEU A 72 -17.31 5.68 1.67
C LEU A 72 -18.72 5.27 1.25
N THR A 73 -18.85 4.64 0.08
CA THR A 73 -20.12 4.13 -0.44
C THR A 73 -19.98 2.66 -0.82
N LEU A 74 -20.99 1.84 -0.52
CA LEU A 74 -21.01 0.44 -0.89
C LEU A 74 -21.78 0.25 -2.20
N ARG A 75 -21.11 -0.23 -3.25
CA ARG A 75 -21.73 -0.60 -4.53
C ARG A 75 -21.54 -2.09 -4.79
N GLY A 76 -22.62 -2.87 -4.64
CA GLY A 76 -22.51 -4.32 -4.56
C GLY A 76 -21.63 -4.71 -3.38
N ASP A 77 -20.55 -5.44 -3.64
CA ASP A 77 -19.54 -5.82 -2.63
C ASP A 77 -18.28 -4.94 -2.68
N THR A 78 -18.29 -3.89 -3.49
CA THR A 78 -17.15 -2.98 -3.66
C THR A 78 -17.37 -1.71 -2.86
N ILE A 79 -16.37 -1.34 -2.05
CA ILE A 79 -16.38 -0.08 -1.31
C ILE A 79 -15.71 0.99 -2.18
N LEU A 80 -16.45 2.03 -2.53
CA LEU A 80 -15.96 3.18 -3.26
C LEU A 80 -15.63 4.32 -2.30
N LEU A 81 -14.49 4.95 -2.51
CA LEU A 81 -14.05 6.10 -1.74
C LEU A 81 -14.07 7.34 -2.63
N THR A 82 -14.99 8.27 -2.39
CA THR A 82 -15.07 9.55 -3.11
C THR A 82 -14.55 10.69 -2.24
N GLN A 83 -13.77 11.61 -2.82
CA GLN A 83 -13.35 12.82 -2.12
C GLN A 83 -14.40 13.92 -2.30
N LYS A 84 -14.59 14.77 -1.29
CA LYS A 84 -15.45 15.98 -1.32
C LYS A 84 -14.95 17.13 -2.24
N GLY A 85 -14.27 16.81 -3.34
CA GLY A 85 -13.85 17.81 -4.34
C GLY A 85 -12.79 18.82 -3.88
N GLN A 86 -12.10 18.58 -2.75
CA GLN A 86 -11.08 19.50 -2.21
C GLN A 86 -9.92 19.78 -3.18
N GLY A 87 -9.68 18.90 -4.15
CA GLY A 87 -8.67 19.10 -5.20
C GLY A 87 -9.01 20.14 -6.23
N ALA A 88 -10.30 20.40 -6.44
CA ALA A 88 -10.72 21.50 -7.30
C ALA A 88 -10.45 22.87 -6.67
N LYS A 89 -10.15 22.91 -5.37
CA LYS A 89 -9.84 24.14 -4.61
C LYS A 89 -8.33 24.41 -4.48
N ILE A 90 -7.49 23.64 -5.18
CA ILE A 90 -6.05 23.89 -5.22
C ILE A 90 -5.76 24.95 -6.27
N GLU A 91 -5.04 25.98 -5.86
CA GLU A 91 -4.68 27.11 -6.70
C GLU A 91 -3.16 27.33 -6.67
N ILE A 92 -2.62 27.86 -7.78
CA ILE A 92 -1.22 28.27 -7.85
C ILE A 92 -1.05 29.52 -7.00
N ILE A 93 -0.05 29.50 -6.11
CA ILE A 93 0.26 30.65 -5.25
C ILE A 93 1.19 31.59 -6.02
N ASP A 94 0.81 32.86 -6.11
CA ASP A 94 1.71 33.92 -6.59
C ASP A 94 2.87 34.11 -5.57
N PRO A 95 4.13 33.88 -5.98
CA PRO A 95 5.30 34.04 -5.11
C PRO A 95 5.47 35.45 -4.53
N LYS A 96 4.88 36.47 -5.16
CA LYS A 96 4.99 37.89 -4.80
C LYS A 96 3.86 38.39 -3.89
N ALA A 97 2.85 37.57 -3.61
CA ALA A 97 1.72 37.98 -2.78
C ALA A 97 2.13 38.20 -1.31
N ALA A 98 1.67 39.30 -0.70
CA ALA A 98 1.95 39.62 0.71
C ALA A 98 1.44 38.52 1.68
N ASN A 99 0.35 37.83 1.32
CA ASN A 99 -0.23 36.73 2.08
C ASN A 99 0.26 35.33 1.66
N ARG A 100 1.41 35.23 0.98
CA ARG A 100 1.96 33.96 0.48
C ARG A 100 2.11 32.89 1.55
N ALA A 101 2.52 33.24 2.77
CA ALA A 101 2.77 32.27 3.83
C ALA A 101 1.47 31.60 4.30
N GLN A 102 0.41 32.40 4.45
CA GLN A 102 -0.92 31.92 4.82
C GLN A 102 -1.53 31.07 3.69
N LYS A 103 -1.51 31.58 2.45
CA LYS A 103 -1.97 30.82 1.27
C LYS A 103 -1.19 29.51 1.10
N TYR A 104 0.11 29.50 1.38
CA TYR A 104 0.93 28.30 1.35
C TYR A 104 0.53 27.28 2.42
N MET A 105 0.27 27.71 3.65
CA MET A 105 -0.25 26.82 4.69
C MET A 105 -1.61 26.23 4.33
N GLU A 106 -2.52 27.05 3.80
CA GLU A 106 -3.85 26.62 3.36
C GLU A 106 -3.77 25.61 2.20
N GLN A 107 -2.96 25.90 1.16
CA GLN A 107 -2.77 24.98 0.04
C GLN A 107 -2.03 23.71 0.47
N ARG A 108 -1.12 23.78 1.45
CA ARG A 108 -0.45 22.60 2.03
C ARG A 108 -1.44 21.74 2.84
N ALA A 109 -2.37 22.35 3.56
CA ALA A 109 -3.45 21.64 4.26
C ALA A 109 -4.39 20.94 3.26
N ARG A 110 -4.82 21.63 2.20
CA ARG A 110 -5.63 21.06 1.10
C ARG A 110 -4.87 19.95 0.35
N GLY A 111 -3.58 20.17 0.09
CA GLY A 111 -2.67 19.22 -0.53
C GLY A 111 -2.42 17.97 0.31
N ARG A 112 -2.51 18.03 1.65
CA ARG A 112 -2.41 16.86 2.54
C ARG A 112 -3.55 15.87 2.29
N THR A 113 -4.78 16.38 2.14
CA THR A 113 -5.97 15.60 1.80
C THR A 113 -5.86 15.01 0.39
N LEU A 114 -5.32 15.79 -0.57
CA LEU A 114 -5.09 15.28 -1.93
C LEU A 114 -3.99 14.24 -2.03
N ARG A 115 -2.87 14.43 -1.35
CA ARG A 115 -1.76 13.47 -1.34
C ARG A 115 -2.25 12.13 -0.81
N ARG A 116 -3.14 12.14 0.18
CA ARG A 116 -3.81 10.95 0.72
C ARG A 116 -4.74 10.30 -0.32
N TYR A 117 -5.54 11.09 -1.03
CA TYR A 117 -6.41 10.59 -2.10
C TYR A 117 -5.63 10.12 -3.35
N ALA A 118 -4.51 10.77 -3.69
CA ALA A 118 -3.60 10.34 -4.76
C ALA A 118 -2.91 9.02 -4.39
N ASN A 119 -2.50 8.86 -3.12
CA ASN A 119 -2.05 7.57 -2.61
C ASN A 119 -3.12 6.48 -2.78
N LEU A 120 -4.41 6.83 -2.68
CA LEU A 120 -5.56 5.92 -2.87
C LEU A 120 -5.96 5.74 -4.34
N LYS A 121 -5.79 6.73 -5.23
CA LYS A 121 -5.99 6.59 -6.68
C LYS A 121 -4.97 5.65 -7.31
N HIS A 122 -3.73 5.68 -6.82
CA HIS A 122 -2.72 4.67 -7.15
C HIS A 122 -3.14 3.26 -6.70
N ARG A 123 -4.14 3.11 -5.79
CA ARG A 123 -4.66 1.80 -5.37
C ARG A 123 -5.69 1.16 -6.32
N SER A 124 -6.19 1.89 -7.32
CA SER A 124 -7.27 1.44 -8.22
C SER A 124 -6.84 1.13 -9.67
N ILE A 125 -5.54 1.04 -9.93
CA ILE A 125 -4.96 0.69 -11.23
C ILE A 125 -4.71 -0.83 -11.17
N PHE A 126 -5.15 -1.72 -12.06
CA PHE A 126 -4.89 -1.85 -13.51
C PHE A 126 -5.97 -2.75 -14.17
N PRO A 127 -6.58 -2.35 -15.31
CA PRO A 127 -7.05 -3.36 -16.28
C PRO A 127 -6.26 -3.41 -17.59
N ARG A 128 -5.43 -2.41 -17.91
CA ARG A 128 -4.49 -2.33 -19.07
C ARG A 128 -4.08 -0.85 -19.20
N LEU A 129 -2.89 -0.47 -18.73
CA LEU A 129 -2.40 0.91 -18.87
C LEU A 129 -1.83 1.16 -20.27
N ARG A 130 -2.72 1.25 -21.28
CA ARG A 130 -2.41 1.90 -22.55
C ARG A 130 -2.87 3.37 -22.50
N LYS A 131 -1.89 4.25 -22.69
CA LYS A 131 -1.97 5.68 -23.06
C LYS A 131 -2.33 6.73 -22.00
N TYR A 132 -1.52 7.78 -22.08
CA TYR A 132 -1.36 8.95 -21.25
C TYR A 132 -2.45 10.03 -21.45
N ASN A 133 -2.50 10.93 -20.46
CA ASN A 133 -2.82 12.37 -20.58
C ASN A 133 -4.26 12.91 -20.63
N ASN A 134 -5.32 12.10 -20.45
CA ASN A 134 -6.69 12.64 -20.30
C ASN A 134 -7.39 12.29 -18.96
N LEU A 135 -6.66 11.87 -17.92
CA LEU A 135 -7.27 11.42 -16.65
C LEU A 135 -7.61 12.55 -15.65
N ARG A 136 -8.20 13.65 -16.15
CA ARG A 136 -8.80 14.69 -15.30
C ARG A 136 -10.21 14.33 -14.82
N THR A 137 -10.76 13.17 -15.16
CA THR A 137 -12.13 12.79 -14.81
C THR A 137 -12.26 11.29 -14.44
N GLN A 138 -12.85 11.02 -13.26
CA GLN A 138 -13.66 9.82 -12.93
C GLN A 138 -13.06 8.45 -12.49
N ASN A 139 -11.80 8.31 -12.08
CA ASN A 139 -11.39 7.09 -11.34
C ASN A 139 -11.51 7.28 -9.82
N THR A 140 -12.64 6.86 -9.27
CA THR A 140 -12.89 6.75 -7.83
C THR A 140 -12.16 5.51 -7.28
N PRO A 141 -11.26 5.65 -6.28
CA PRO A 141 -10.64 4.51 -5.63
C PRO A 141 -11.69 3.50 -5.16
N ALA A 142 -11.52 2.24 -5.54
CA ALA A 142 -12.44 1.15 -5.26
C ALA A 142 -11.70 0.02 -4.53
N ILE A 143 -12.19 -0.36 -3.35
CA ILE A 143 -11.75 -1.53 -2.60
C ILE A 143 -12.64 -2.69 -3.02
N ARG A 144 -12.04 -3.67 -3.69
CA ARG A 144 -12.73 -4.85 -4.21
C ARG A 144 -12.77 -5.96 -3.16
N PRO A 145 -13.81 -6.81 -3.17
CA PRO A 145 -13.85 -7.99 -2.33
C PRO A 145 -12.67 -8.91 -2.69
N LEU A 146 -12.16 -9.61 -1.68
CA LEU A 146 -11.00 -10.48 -1.79
C LEU A 146 -11.25 -11.74 -0.96
N ASP A 147 -10.94 -12.91 -1.53
CA ASP A 147 -10.93 -14.15 -0.76
C ASP A 147 -9.63 -14.25 0.04
N LEU A 148 -9.73 -14.11 1.36
CA LEU A 148 -8.56 -14.17 2.23
C LEU A 148 -7.93 -15.57 2.33
N ALA A 149 -8.66 -16.64 2.02
CA ALA A 149 -8.12 -18.00 2.09
C ALA A 149 -7.08 -18.27 1.00
N THR A 150 -7.24 -17.65 -0.16
CA THR A 150 -6.34 -17.78 -1.33
C THR A 150 -5.56 -16.51 -1.63
N ALA A 151 -5.66 -15.50 -0.76
CA ALA A 151 -4.98 -14.21 -0.94
C ALA A 151 -3.46 -14.37 -0.82
N LYS A 152 -2.73 -13.60 -1.63
CA LYS A 152 -1.27 -13.47 -1.60
C LYS A 152 -0.90 -12.00 -1.43
N LEU A 153 0.14 -11.72 -0.65
CA LEU A 153 0.76 -10.41 -0.61
C LEU A 153 1.86 -10.36 -1.66
N VAL A 154 1.64 -9.58 -2.72
CA VAL A 154 2.56 -9.46 -3.86
C VAL A 154 3.28 -8.12 -3.79
N VAL A 155 4.61 -8.15 -3.81
CA VAL A 155 5.48 -6.98 -3.83
C VAL A 155 6.09 -6.83 -5.22
N PHE A 156 5.82 -5.73 -5.91
CA PHE A 156 6.51 -5.37 -7.13
C PHE A 156 7.59 -4.35 -6.80
N THR A 157 8.84 -4.67 -7.13
CA THR A 157 10.00 -3.86 -6.77
C THR A 157 10.65 -3.28 -8.01
N ASP A 158 11.26 -2.10 -7.86
CA ASP A 158 11.75 -1.34 -8.98
C ASP A 158 12.79 -0.29 -8.55
N GLY A 159 13.91 -0.21 -9.26
CA GLY A 159 15.02 0.69 -8.95
C GLY A 159 15.53 1.42 -10.19
N SER A 160 15.38 2.74 -10.22
CA SER A 160 15.87 3.56 -11.32
C SER A 160 17.22 4.19 -10.97
N PHE A 161 18.28 3.76 -11.66
CA PHE A 161 19.64 4.22 -11.44
C PHE A 161 19.89 5.61 -12.06
N ALA A 162 20.45 6.53 -11.28
CA ALA A 162 20.93 7.85 -11.71
C ALA A 162 19.96 8.67 -12.58
N ASN A 163 18.65 8.47 -12.39
CA ASN A 163 17.61 9.00 -13.28
C ASN A 163 17.09 10.39 -12.87
N ASN A 164 17.40 10.85 -11.66
CA ASN A 164 17.08 12.22 -11.28
C ASN A 164 18.06 13.21 -11.94
N GLN A 165 17.65 14.49 -12.08
CA GLN A 165 18.50 15.54 -12.65
C GLN A 165 19.85 15.69 -11.93
N ASP A 166 19.89 15.39 -10.64
CA ASP A 166 21.10 15.40 -9.81
C ASP A 166 21.85 14.06 -9.83
N LEU A 167 21.56 13.19 -10.80
CA LEU A 167 22.12 11.84 -10.98
C LEU A 167 21.88 10.90 -9.79
N SER A 168 20.93 11.23 -8.92
CA SER A 168 20.52 10.32 -7.85
C SER A 168 19.54 9.26 -8.34
N SER A 169 19.56 8.11 -7.66
CA SER A 169 18.68 6.99 -7.98
C SER A 169 17.34 7.11 -7.27
N GLN A 170 16.32 6.48 -7.84
CA GLN A 170 14.96 6.40 -7.30
C GLN A 170 14.65 4.95 -6.94
N LEU A 171 14.12 4.73 -5.74
CA LEU A 171 13.68 3.43 -5.24
C LEU A 171 12.16 3.36 -5.27
N GLY A 172 11.64 2.19 -5.59
CA GLY A 172 10.23 1.99 -5.82
C GLY A 172 9.74 0.62 -5.39
N TYR A 173 8.57 0.59 -4.77
CA TYR A 173 7.85 -0.66 -4.59
C TYR A 173 6.34 -0.44 -4.52
N LEU A 174 5.58 -1.50 -4.82
CA LEU A 174 4.13 -1.56 -4.78
C LEU A 174 3.69 -2.88 -4.14
N LEU A 175 2.88 -2.80 -3.08
CA LEU A 175 2.32 -3.94 -2.37
C LEU A 175 0.85 -4.09 -2.72
N ILE A 176 0.48 -5.27 -3.19
CA ILE A 176 -0.89 -5.63 -3.56
C ILE A 176 -1.29 -6.87 -2.77
N LEU A 177 -2.45 -6.83 -2.13
CA LEU A 177 -3.09 -8.03 -1.61
C LEU A 177 -4.12 -8.51 -2.63
N ALA A 178 -3.87 -9.67 -3.20
CA ALA A 178 -4.57 -10.15 -4.38
C ALA A 178 -4.85 -11.64 -4.34
N ASN A 179 -5.91 -12.05 -5.04
CA ASN A 179 -6.10 -13.43 -5.46
C ASN A 179 -5.41 -13.59 -6.82
N GLU A 180 -4.74 -14.72 -6.99
CA GLU A 180 -4.07 -15.07 -8.23
C GLU A 180 -4.91 -16.08 -9.00
N SER A 181 -5.09 -15.87 -10.30
CA SER A 181 -5.65 -16.86 -11.22
C SER A 181 -4.60 -17.23 -12.25
N SER A 182 -4.21 -18.50 -12.26
CA SER A 182 -3.28 -19.03 -13.26
C SER A 182 -3.94 -19.11 -14.63
N ARG A 183 -3.20 -18.75 -15.67
CA ARG A 183 -3.58 -19.01 -17.06
C ARG A 183 -2.69 -20.12 -17.64
N GLN A 184 -3.05 -20.59 -18.83
CA GLN A 184 -2.14 -21.39 -19.64
C GLN A 184 -0.90 -20.52 -20.02
N ASP A 185 0.22 -21.16 -20.31
CA ASP A 185 1.48 -20.53 -20.78
C ASP A 185 2.29 -19.71 -19.74
N SER A 186 2.45 -20.21 -18.51
CA SER A 186 3.33 -19.61 -17.49
C SER A 186 2.98 -18.15 -17.13
N THR A 187 1.77 -17.70 -17.46
CA THR A 187 1.24 -16.37 -17.12
C THR A 187 0.27 -16.46 -15.95
N PHE A 188 0.16 -15.36 -15.19
CA PHE A 188 -0.75 -15.27 -14.07
C PHE A 188 -1.42 -13.90 -14.06
N ASP A 189 -2.69 -13.87 -13.69
CA ASP A 189 -3.40 -12.63 -13.40
C ASP A 189 -3.51 -12.45 -11.89
N ILE A 190 -3.35 -11.21 -11.45
CA ILE A 190 -3.67 -10.81 -10.09
C ILE A 190 -4.88 -9.88 -10.08
N ARG A 191 -5.82 -10.17 -9.19
CA ARG A 191 -6.94 -9.28 -8.90
C ARG A 191 -6.95 -8.97 -7.42
N GLY A 192 -6.76 -7.71 -7.07
CA GLY A 192 -6.61 -7.33 -5.67
C GLY A 192 -6.64 -5.84 -5.42
N ASN A 193 -6.22 -5.48 -4.21
CA ASN A 193 -6.19 -4.12 -3.71
C ASN A 193 -4.74 -3.75 -3.37
N VAL A 194 -4.30 -2.58 -3.83
CA VAL A 194 -3.00 -2.05 -3.39
C VAL A 194 -3.10 -1.68 -1.91
N ILE A 195 -2.21 -2.21 -1.08
CA ILE A 195 -2.13 -1.88 0.35
C ILE A 195 -1.15 -0.74 0.56
N HIS A 196 0.01 -0.78 -0.08
CA HIS A 196 1.06 0.19 0.16
C HIS A 196 1.89 0.42 -1.09
N TRP A 197 2.51 1.59 -1.20
CA TRP A 197 3.47 1.87 -2.25
C TRP A 197 4.44 2.93 -1.78
N SER A 198 5.62 2.96 -2.37
CA SER A 198 6.57 4.03 -2.16
C SER A 198 7.35 4.31 -3.44
N SER A 199 7.72 5.57 -3.60
CA SER A 199 8.66 6.03 -4.62
C SER A 199 9.51 7.13 -3.99
N THR A 200 10.71 6.80 -3.55
CA THR A 200 11.59 7.72 -2.82
C THR A 200 12.97 7.80 -3.47
N LYS A 201 13.58 8.98 -3.40
CA LYS A 201 14.99 9.14 -3.79
C LYS A 201 15.85 8.28 -2.87
N CYS A 202 16.77 7.52 -3.45
CA CYS A 202 17.76 6.77 -2.70
C CYS A 202 18.64 7.75 -1.93
N LYS A 203 18.70 7.59 -0.60
CA LYS A 203 19.59 8.41 0.24
C LYS A 203 21.06 8.03 0.09
N ARG A 204 21.32 6.81 -0.40
CA ARG A 204 22.67 6.29 -0.62
C ARG A 204 23.09 6.55 -2.05
N VAL A 205 24.38 6.78 -2.25
CA VAL A 205 24.97 6.76 -3.60
C VAL A 205 24.98 5.31 -4.09
N THR A 206 24.14 5.02 -5.06
CA THR A 206 24.16 3.75 -5.80
C THR A 206 25.29 3.77 -6.83
N ARG A 207 25.93 2.63 -7.07
CA ARG A 207 27.02 2.50 -8.07
C ARG A 207 26.66 1.61 -9.26
N SER A 208 25.47 1.02 -9.27
CA SER A 208 24.98 0.14 -10.32
C SER A 208 23.45 0.09 -10.34
N VAL A 209 22.89 -0.37 -11.46
CA VAL A 209 21.45 -0.68 -11.59
C VAL A 209 21.04 -1.77 -10.60
N LEU A 210 21.86 -2.82 -10.46
CA LEU A 210 21.63 -3.90 -9.50
C LEU A 210 21.51 -3.37 -8.07
N ALA A 211 22.32 -2.37 -7.70
CA ALA A 211 22.24 -1.74 -6.38
C ALA A 211 20.91 -1.01 -6.17
N SER A 212 20.46 -0.19 -7.13
CA SER A 212 19.16 0.49 -7.01
C SER A 212 17.98 -0.48 -6.94
N GLU A 213 18.01 -1.55 -7.75
CA GLU A 213 16.97 -2.59 -7.74
C GLU A 213 16.95 -3.34 -6.40
N THR A 214 18.11 -3.73 -5.88
CA THR A 214 18.24 -4.42 -4.58
C THR A 214 17.72 -3.54 -3.45
N TYR A 215 18.11 -2.26 -3.39
CA TYR A 215 17.64 -1.34 -2.35
C TYR A 215 16.13 -1.10 -2.43
N GLY A 216 15.56 -1.06 -3.65
CA GLY A 216 14.13 -1.02 -3.87
C GLY A 216 13.42 -2.24 -3.30
N MET A 217 13.99 -3.44 -3.55
CA MET A 217 13.48 -4.70 -3.05
C MET A 217 13.54 -4.81 -1.53
N VAL A 218 14.68 -4.51 -0.90
CA VAL A 218 14.82 -4.51 0.57
C VAL A 218 13.76 -3.63 1.21
N SER A 219 13.63 -2.38 0.73
CA SER A 219 12.64 -1.43 1.26
C SER A 219 11.19 -1.93 1.11
N GLY A 220 10.90 -2.66 0.03
CA GLY A 220 9.58 -3.24 -0.22
C GLY A 220 9.30 -4.45 0.67
N VAL A 221 10.27 -5.36 0.81
CA VAL A 221 10.18 -6.56 1.63
C VAL A 221 10.03 -6.23 3.11
N ASP A 222 10.78 -5.25 3.62
CA ASP A 222 10.69 -4.84 5.04
C ASP A 222 9.25 -4.44 5.42
N ILE A 223 8.63 -3.59 4.59
CA ILE A 223 7.24 -3.16 4.81
C ILE A 223 6.26 -4.32 4.57
N ALA A 224 6.55 -5.20 3.61
CA ALA A 224 5.71 -6.37 3.35
C ALA A 224 5.68 -7.30 4.54
N ILE A 225 6.82 -7.59 5.17
CA ILE A 225 6.91 -8.43 6.37
C ILE A 225 6.10 -7.80 7.53
N ALA A 226 6.23 -6.49 7.76
CA ALA A 226 5.46 -5.80 8.79
C ALA A 226 3.93 -5.85 8.57
N ILE A 227 3.50 -5.80 7.31
CA ILE A 227 2.09 -6.00 6.94
C ILE A 227 1.70 -7.47 7.11
N LEU A 228 2.57 -8.40 6.72
CA LEU A 228 2.31 -9.84 6.78
C LEU A 228 2.11 -10.33 8.21
N THR A 229 2.90 -9.83 9.17
CA THR A 229 2.73 -10.13 10.59
C THR A 229 1.40 -9.61 11.12
N THR A 230 0.94 -8.44 10.64
CA THR A 230 -0.39 -7.92 10.95
C THR A 230 -1.49 -8.81 10.35
N LEU A 231 -1.35 -9.18 9.08
CA LEU A 231 -2.28 -10.08 8.39
C LEU A 231 -2.33 -11.46 9.06
N LYS A 232 -1.20 -11.97 9.57
CA LYS A 232 -1.13 -13.23 10.31
C LYS A 232 -1.94 -13.20 11.60
N ILE A 233 -1.98 -12.06 12.31
CA ILE A 233 -2.87 -11.88 13.46
C ILE A 233 -4.32 -11.99 12.96
N ILE A 234 -4.68 -11.27 11.90
CA ILE A 234 -6.05 -11.26 11.36
C ILE A 234 -6.49 -12.66 10.89
N THR A 235 -5.70 -13.34 10.05
CA THR A 235 -6.05 -14.67 9.54
C THR A 235 -6.11 -15.71 10.64
N GLY A 236 -5.21 -15.64 11.64
CA GLY A 236 -5.27 -16.51 12.81
C GLY A 236 -6.55 -16.34 13.64
N ARG A 237 -7.09 -15.12 13.73
CA ARG A 237 -8.38 -14.84 14.37
C ARG A 237 -9.56 -15.41 13.58
N LEU A 238 -9.48 -15.36 12.25
CA LEU A 238 -10.50 -15.86 11.34
C LEU A 238 -10.40 -17.39 11.10
N GLY A 239 -9.35 -18.06 11.58
CA GLY A 239 -9.12 -19.48 11.31
C GLY A 239 -8.70 -19.75 9.86
N LEU A 240 -8.11 -18.76 9.19
CA LEU A 240 -7.64 -18.82 7.81
C LEU A 240 -6.13 -19.10 7.75
N PRO A 241 -5.63 -19.68 6.64
CA PRO A 241 -4.21 -19.89 6.45
C PRO A 241 -3.41 -18.57 6.48
N PRO A 242 -2.10 -18.61 6.81
CA PRO A 242 -1.24 -17.46 6.67
C PRO A 242 -1.12 -17.08 5.20
N ILE A 243 -1.19 -15.77 4.92
CA ILE A 243 -1.03 -15.24 3.56
C ILE A 243 0.44 -15.38 3.15
N PRO A 244 0.77 -15.95 1.98
CA PRO A 244 2.14 -16.02 1.48
C PRO A 244 2.62 -14.68 0.91
N LEU A 245 3.94 -14.48 0.96
CA LEU A 245 4.62 -13.32 0.40
C LEU A 245 5.29 -13.68 -0.94
N ILE A 246 4.89 -13.00 -2.00
CA ILE A 246 5.43 -13.16 -3.36
C ILE A 246 6.19 -11.88 -3.73
N VAL A 247 7.46 -12.00 -4.08
CA VAL A 247 8.28 -10.85 -4.49
C VAL A 247 8.53 -10.93 -5.99
N CYS A 248 8.15 -9.88 -6.72
CA CYS A 248 8.27 -9.76 -8.17
C CYS A 248 9.30 -8.69 -8.54
N THR A 249 10.23 -9.05 -9.44
CA THR A 249 11.21 -8.13 -10.03
C THR A 249 11.30 -8.34 -11.53
N ASP A 250 11.53 -7.27 -12.28
CA ASP A 250 11.87 -7.33 -13.71
C ASP A 250 13.37 -7.36 -13.97
N SER A 251 14.18 -7.20 -12.92
CA SER A 251 15.64 -7.30 -13.00
C SER A 251 16.08 -8.75 -12.95
N TYR A 252 16.41 -9.30 -14.13
CA TYR A 252 16.92 -10.67 -14.24
C TYR A 252 18.23 -10.86 -13.47
N SER A 253 19.11 -9.86 -13.44
CA SER A 253 20.37 -9.93 -12.68
C SER A 253 20.15 -10.03 -11.18
N LEU A 254 19.15 -9.32 -10.64
CA LEU A 254 18.76 -9.44 -9.24
C LEU A 254 18.14 -10.81 -8.96
N TYR A 255 17.28 -11.30 -9.86
CA TYR A 255 16.70 -12.62 -9.76
C TYR A 255 17.77 -13.73 -9.72
N GLU A 256 18.78 -13.68 -10.60
CA GLU A 256 19.89 -14.64 -10.58
C GLU A 256 20.72 -14.55 -9.30
N CYS A 257 20.95 -13.33 -8.79
CA CYS A 257 21.61 -13.14 -7.50
C CYS A 257 20.81 -13.72 -6.33
N LEU A 258 19.48 -13.78 -6.39
CA LEU A 258 18.68 -14.29 -5.27
C LEU A 258 18.43 -15.79 -5.39
N VAL A 259 18.03 -16.26 -6.56
CA VAL A 259 17.56 -17.64 -6.78
C VAL A 259 18.67 -18.57 -7.25
N LYS A 260 19.58 -18.11 -8.12
CA LYS A 260 20.68 -18.92 -8.66
C LYS A 260 21.98 -18.78 -7.86
N LEU A 261 21.92 -18.16 -6.69
CA LEU A 261 23.05 -17.92 -5.80
C LEU A 261 24.22 -17.13 -6.44
N GLY A 262 23.96 -16.32 -7.48
CA GLY A 262 24.98 -15.49 -8.13
C GLY A 262 25.67 -14.49 -7.20
N THR A 263 26.91 -14.11 -7.49
CA THR A 263 27.69 -13.18 -6.65
C THR A 263 27.90 -11.84 -7.37
N THR A 264 28.14 -10.78 -6.60
CA THR A 264 28.61 -9.48 -7.13
C THR A 264 29.91 -9.08 -6.45
N ALA A 265 30.75 -8.35 -7.18
CA ALA A 265 31.99 -7.78 -6.65
C ALA A 265 31.74 -6.71 -5.57
N GLU A 266 30.53 -6.11 -5.54
CA GLU A 266 30.15 -5.12 -4.54
C GLU A 266 29.84 -5.79 -3.19
N LYS A 267 30.87 -5.93 -2.33
CA LYS A 267 30.78 -6.60 -1.02
C LYS A 267 29.65 -6.09 -0.13
N ARG A 268 29.35 -4.78 -0.18
CA ARG A 268 28.27 -4.19 0.63
C ARG A 268 26.89 -4.59 0.12
N LEU A 269 26.70 -4.60 -1.19
CA LEU A 269 25.46 -5.04 -1.83
C LEU A 269 25.19 -6.52 -1.55
N MET A 270 26.24 -7.34 -1.47
CA MET A 270 26.11 -8.74 -1.07
C MET A 270 25.48 -8.91 0.31
N ILE A 271 25.67 -7.98 1.26
CA ILE A 271 25.04 -8.07 2.59
C ILE A 271 23.51 -8.02 2.45
N ASP A 272 23.00 -7.06 1.68
CA ASP A 272 21.56 -6.91 1.44
C ASP A 272 20.99 -8.12 0.67
N ILE A 273 21.74 -8.64 -0.32
CA ILE A 273 21.37 -9.87 -1.03
C ILE A 273 21.34 -11.08 -0.08
N MET A 274 22.31 -11.22 0.83
CA MET A 274 22.32 -12.32 1.81
C MET A 274 21.14 -12.23 2.78
N ALA A 275 20.76 -11.03 3.22
CA ALA A 275 19.58 -10.86 4.07
C ALA A 275 18.30 -11.31 3.35
N LEU A 276 18.12 -10.92 2.08
CA LEU A 276 16.98 -11.37 1.27
C LEU A 276 16.96 -12.89 1.06
N ARG A 277 18.13 -13.51 0.80
CA ARG A 277 18.26 -14.96 0.69
C ARG A 277 17.89 -15.65 2.00
N GLN A 278 18.37 -15.14 3.13
CA GLN A 278 18.03 -15.69 4.44
C GLN A 278 16.52 -15.63 4.71
N SER A 279 15.85 -14.52 4.38
CA SER A 279 14.38 -14.42 4.48
C SER A 279 13.67 -15.40 3.55
N TYR A 280 14.22 -15.67 2.37
CA TYR A 280 13.69 -16.68 1.45
C TYR A 280 13.87 -18.11 2.00
N GLU A 281 15.05 -18.44 2.53
CA GLU A 281 15.35 -19.74 3.17
C GLU A 281 14.44 -20.00 4.38
N ARG A 282 14.18 -18.96 5.18
CA ARG A 282 13.28 -19.01 6.34
C ARG A 282 11.79 -19.04 5.97
N ARG A 283 11.45 -18.97 4.68
CA ARG A 283 10.08 -18.89 4.16
C ARG A 283 9.29 -17.66 4.64
N GLU A 284 10.00 -16.60 5.03
CA GLU A 284 9.40 -15.28 5.21
C GLU A 284 8.98 -14.70 3.85
N ILE A 285 9.82 -14.92 2.84
CA ILE A 285 9.47 -14.79 1.42
C ILE A 285 9.10 -16.19 0.91
N THR A 286 7.88 -16.35 0.41
CA THR A 286 7.41 -17.66 -0.07
C THR A 286 7.97 -17.96 -1.45
N GLU A 287 7.93 -16.97 -2.35
CA GLU A 287 8.39 -17.09 -3.74
C GLU A 287 9.03 -15.78 -4.22
N ILE A 288 10.04 -15.92 -5.07
CA ILE A 288 10.62 -14.81 -5.84
C ILE A 288 10.36 -15.11 -7.32
N ARG A 289 9.73 -14.15 -8.02
CA ARG A 289 9.33 -14.27 -9.42
C ARG A 289 10.03 -13.22 -10.25
N TRP A 290 10.63 -13.66 -11.35
CA TRP A 290 11.05 -12.77 -12.41
C TRP A 290 9.87 -12.53 -13.36
N ILE A 291 9.58 -11.27 -13.66
CA ILE A 291 8.48 -10.85 -14.53
C ILE A 291 9.00 -10.01 -15.69
N ASN A 292 8.23 -9.91 -16.77
CA ASN A 292 8.54 -8.97 -17.84
C ASN A 292 8.41 -7.52 -17.32
N GLY A 293 9.35 -6.65 -17.69
CA GLY A 293 9.32 -5.23 -17.31
C GLY A 293 8.10 -4.47 -17.82
N GLU A 294 7.48 -4.93 -18.91
CA GLU A 294 6.20 -4.38 -19.39
C GLU A 294 5.02 -4.74 -18.47
N ASP A 295 5.10 -5.88 -17.78
CA ASP A 295 4.09 -6.32 -16.82
C ASP A 295 4.36 -5.76 -15.42
N ASN A 296 5.53 -5.15 -15.19
CA ASN A 296 5.85 -4.51 -13.93
C ASN A 296 5.06 -3.18 -13.80
N PRO A 297 4.10 -3.08 -12.86
CA PRO A 297 3.31 -1.87 -12.65
C PRO A 297 4.17 -0.68 -12.22
N ARG A 298 5.37 -0.93 -11.67
CA ARG A 298 6.29 0.11 -11.26
C ARG A 298 7.01 0.78 -12.42
N THR A 299 7.41 0.04 -13.45
CA THR A 299 8.05 0.57 -14.66
C THR A 299 7.20 1.66 -15.32
N HIS A 300 5.88 1.51 -15.29
CA HIS A 300 4.92 2.48 -15.79
C HIS A 300 4.77 3.73 -14.90
N SER A 301 4.89 3.58 -13.59
CA SER A 301 4.89 4.70 -12.64
C SER A 301 6.13 5.58 -12.72
N ARG A 302 7.24 5.08 -13.29
CA ARG A 302 8.48 5.83 -13.58
C ARG A 302 8.21 7.03 -14.51
N LYS A 303 7.45 6.83 -15.59
CA LYS A 303 7.23 7.86 -16.62
C LYS A 303 6.35 9.01 -16.10
N GLN A 304 5.43 8.76 -15.17
CA GLN A 304 4.51 9.80 -14.68
C GLN A 304 5.18 10.79 -13.73
N HIS A 305 6.17 10.35 -12.94
CA HIS A 305 6.92 11.24 -12.05
C HIS A 305 7.91 12.14 -12.80
N GLN A 306 8.39 11.74 -13.99
CA GLN A 306 9.22 12.59 -14.85
C GLN A 306 8.44 13.76 -15.48
N ILE A 307 7.12 13.66 -15.59
CA ILE A 307 6.25 14.71 -16.17
C ILE A 307 5.69 15.65 -15.09
N ALA A 308 5.76 15.25 -13.82
CA ALA A 308 5.18 15.99 -12.69
C ALA A 308 6.21 16.80 -11.86
N ARG A 309 7.45 16.95 -12.36
CA ARG A 309 8.48 17.83 -11.78
C ARG A 309 8.86 18.92 -12.77
#